data_AF-A0A837NCC9-F1
#
_entry.id   AF-A0A837NCC9-F1
#
_cell.length_a   1.000
_cell.length_b   1.000
_cell.length_c   1.000
_cell.angle_alpha   90.00
_cell.angle_beta   90.00
_cell.angle_gamma   90.00
#
_symmetry.space_group_name_H-M   'P 1'
#
loop_
_entity.id
_entity.type
_entity.pdbx_description
1 polymer ?
#
loop_
_entity_poly.entity_id
_entity_poly.type
_entity_poly.pdbx_seq_one_letter_code
_entity_poly.pdbx_strand_id
1 'polypeptide(L)'
;MLGFRKKQTGQTLVMMTGVLLLVASLLFAVTDMGKHARQQFYLQSVADNAAYSAAVAMSRQMNFMALTNRALIGNQVAIAQWVGLASYLAMLERTAENLETITSFIPYVAQITRAISMIVERIEESFAEVASRLVAFQTFVIRGISFAQRALDANFVIQLPLLINDVVSEHSEELNWNAFHGGGVLPFPSLWSLKADYKSTENEENSQFLERLTIKSLDPFSLTRSYDWVDLYSFKVAKSGGTEVTRNNNGGWDWHGLDSVSLHTRRWLIGGFRETLPMGWGAKAQDQRRYRRSNYGGAFSVNSMSSSFGLSQMGSLNVEQDSFGYMRLNNLLVSSMDSVIVKIDNGEQTAYAKAMTKFTRPKHIFPRSDSRVEMDNLFNSLWEASLKPLSSIDKAVFGGQEFI
;
A
#
# COMPACT_ATOMS: atom_id res chain seq x y z
N MET A 1 -88.48 -59.96 6.87
CA MET A 1 -88.00 -58.62 7.28
C MET A 1 -87.65 -57.84 6.02
N LEU A 2 -88.38 -56.75 5.73
CA LEU A 2 -88.16 -55.91 4.56
C LEU A 2 -86.86 -55.12 4.70
N GLY A 3 -85.88 -55.41 3.83
CA GLY A 3 -84.68 -54.59 3.68
C GLY A 3 -84.96 -53.42 2.74
N PHE A 4 -85.14 -52.22 3.28
CA PHE A 4 -85.24 -50.99 2.49
C PHE A 4 -83.92 -50.74 1.75
N ARG A 5 -83.90 -50.97 0.43
CA ARG A 5 -82.80 -50.56 -0.44
C ARG A 5 -82.87 -49.04 -0.62
N LYS A 6 -82.11 -48.29 0.18
CA LYS A 6 -81.91 -46.85 -0.03
C LYS A 6 -81.30 -46.65 -1.43
N LYS A 7 -82.02 -45.99 -2.34
CA LYS A 7 -81.42 -45.44 -3.56
C LYS A 7 -80.38 -44.40 -3.13
N GLN A 8 -79.10 -44.69 -3.36
CA GLN A 8 -78.05 -43.68 -3.25
C GLN A 8 -78.31 -42.59 -4.28
N THR A 9 -78.57 -41.38 -3.81
CA THR A 9 -78.68 -40.18 -4.65
C THR A 9 -77.28 -39.76 -5.07
N GLY A 10 -77.04 -39.53 -6.37
CA GLY A 10 -75.73 -39.20 -6.95
C GLY A 10 -75.11 -37.85 -6.53
N GLN A 11 -75.60 -37.23 -5.46
CA GLN A 11 -75.13 -35.93 -4.96
C GLN A 11 -73.74 -36.01 -4.30
N THR A 12 -73.39 -37.14 -3.68
CA THR A 12 -72.05 -37.32 -3.08
C THR A 12 -70.95 -37.34 -4.14
N LEU A 13 -71.23 -37.89 -5.33
CA LEU A 13 -70.29 -37.88 -6.46
C LEU A 13 -70.03 -36.45 -6.93
N VAL A 14 -71.07 -35.62 -7.05
CA VAL A 14 -70.94 -34.21 -7.46
C VAL A 14 -70.16 -33.39 -6.42
N MET A 15 -70.43 -33.59 -5.12
CA MET A 15 -69.64 -32.96 -4.05
C MET A 15 -68.18 -33.43 -4.04
N MET A 16 -67.93 -34.74 -4.17
CA MET A 16 -66.56 -35.28 -4.20
C MET A 16 -65.76 -34.78 -5.41
N THR A 17 -66.37 -34.71 -6.59
CA THR A 17 -65.73 -34.12 -7.77
C THR A 17 -65.43 -32.63 -7.55
N GLY A 18 -66.36 -31.88 -6.95
CA GLY A 18 -66.13 -30.47 -6.59
C GLY A 18 -64.96 -30.29 -5.61
N VAL A 19 -64.88 -31.13 -4.58
CA VAL A 19 -63.77 -31.13 -3.62
C VAL A 19 -62.45 -31.52 -4.28
N LEU A 20 -62.44 -32.55 -5.14
CA LEU A 20 -61.23 -32.95 -5.87
C LEU A 20 -60.74 -31.86 -6.81
N LEU A 21 -61.64 -31.18 -7.52
CA LEU A 21 -61.29 -30.02 -8.36
C LEU A 21 -60.73 -28.86 -7.52
N LEU A 22 -61.31 -28.61 -6.35
CA LEU A 22 -60.81 -27.59 -5.42
C LEU A 22 -59.41 -27.94 -4.91
N VAL A 23 -59.19 -29.19 -4.48
CA VAL A 23 -57.87 -29.66 -4.03
C VAL A 23 -56.85 -29.59 -5.17
N ALA A 24 -57.20 -30.02 -6.38
CA ALA A 24 -56.32 -29.92 -7.54
C ALA A 24 -55.96 -28.46 -7.85
N SER A 25 -56.93 -27.54 -7.84
CA SER A 25 -56.70 -26.10 -8.03
C SER A 25 -55.76 -25.52 -6.98
N LEU A 26 -55.96 -25.86 -5.70
CA LEU A 26 -55.05 -25.44 -4.63
C LEU A 26 -53.64 -25.98 -4.82
N LEU A 27 -53.49 -27.25 -5.24
CA LEU A 27 -52.18 -27.83 -5.54
C LEU A 27 -51.49 -27.09 -6.69
N PHE A 28 -52.20 -26.76 -7.77
CA PHE A 28 -51.65 -25.95 -8.86
C PHE A 28 -51.19 -24.58 -8.37
N ALA A 29 -52.03 -23.87 -7.61
CA ALA A 29 -51.68 -22.57 -7.04
C ALA A 29 -50.43 -22.63 -6.14
N VAL A 30 -50.31 -23.67 -5.30
CA VAL A 30 -49.11 -23.88 -4.47
C VAL A 30 -47.88 -24.18 -5.32
N THR A 31 -48.00 -24.97 -6.39
CA THR A 31 -46.87 -25.26 -7.28
C THR A 31 -46.41 -24.04 -8.05
N ASP A 32 -47.33 -23.20 -8.52
CA ASP A 32 -46.98 -21.98 -9.26
C ASP A 32 -46.38 -20.94 -8.34
N MET A 33 -46.92 -20.75 -7.13
CA MET A 33 -46.29 -19.95 -6.09
C MET A 33 -44.88 -20.47 -5.74
N GLY A 34 -44.71 -21.79 -5.68
CA GLY A 34 -43.41 -22.42 -5.45
C GLY A 34 -42.43 -22.27 -6.61
N LYS A 35 -42.89 -22.19 -7.86
CA LYS A 35 -42.04 -21.85 -9.02
C LYS A 35 -41.63 -20.38 -8.96
N HIS A 36 -42.59 -19.47 -8.73
CA HIS A 36 -42.30 -18.03 -8.60
C HIS A 36 -41.33 -17.71 -7.46
N ALA A 37 -41.50 -18.33 -6.29
CA ALA A 37 -40.60 -18.12 -5.16
C ALA A 37 -39.18 -18.67 -5.45
N ARG A 38 -39.07 -19.83 -6.11
CA ARG A 38 -37.76 -20.38 -6.52
C ARG A 38 -37.07 -19.50 -7.55
N GLN A 39 -37.82 -18.99 -8.53
CA GLN A 39 -37.27 -18.09 -9.54
C GLN A 39 -36.77 -16.80 -8.90
N GLN A 40 -37.55 -16.19 -7.99
CA GLN A 40 -37.11 -15.00 -7.27
C GLN A 40 -35.85 -15.25 -6.43
N PHE A 41 -35.78 -16.38 -5.73
CA PHE A 41 -34.61 -16.75 -4.94
C PHE A 41 -33.38 -16.97 -5.83
N TYR A 42 -33.57 -17.59 -7.00
CA TYR A 42 -32.51 -17.77 -7.98
C TYR A 42 -31.97 -16.42 -8.48
N LEU A 43 -32.83 -15.51 -8.94
CA LEU A 43 -32.43 -14.18 -9.40
C LEU A 43 -31.70 -13.38 -8.31
N GLN A 44 -32.17 -13.47 -7.07
CA GLN A 44 -31.50 -12.84 -5.93
C GLN A 44 -30.11 -13.42 -5.71
N SER A 45 -29.95 -14.75 -5.78
CA SER A 45 -28.64 -15.39 -5.65
C SER A 45 -27.67 -14.97 -6.75
N VAL A 46 -28.15 -14.85 -8.00
CA VAL A 46 -27.32 -14.37 -9.13
C VAL A 46 -26.90 -12.93 -8.89
N ALA A 47 -27.83 -12.06 -8.48
CA ALA A 47 -27.55 -10.66 -8.17
C ALA A 47 -26.52 -10.54 -7.03
N ASP A 48 -26.69 -11.30 -5.95
CA ASP A 48 -25.79 -11.29 -4.79
C ASP A 48 -24.39 -11.77 -5.17
N ASN A 49 -24.28 -12.84 -5.97
CA ASN A 49 -23.00 -13.34 -6.47
C ASN A 49 -22.28 -12.33 -7.36
N ALA A 50 -23.01 -11.70 -8.28
CA ALA A 50 -22.47 -10.69 -9.19
C ALA A 50 -22.00 -9.44 -8.43
N ALA A 51 -22.85 -8.89 -7.54
CA ALA A 51 -22.51 -7.73 -6.73
C ALA A 51 -21.31 -8.02 -5.81
N TYR A 52 -21.32 -9.17 -5.12
CA TYR A 52 -20.22 -9.55 -4.23
C TYR A 52 -18.91 -9.73 -4.99
N SER A 53 -18.95 -10.37 -6.17
CA SER A 53 -17.75 -10.57 -7.00
C SER A 53 -17.15 -9.24 -7.49
N ALA A 54 -18.00 -8.29 -7.89
CA ALA A 54 -17.57 -6.93 -8.21
C ALA A 54 -16.91 -6.24 -7.01
N ALA A 55 -17.52 -6.32 -5.82
CA ALA A 55 -16.93 -5.78 -4.60
C ALA A 55 -15.60 -6.46 -4.22
N VAL A 56 -15.46 -7.77 -4.41
CA VAL A 56 -14.19 -8.50 -4.21
C VAL A 56 -13.11 -7.96 -5.14
N ALA A 57 -13.44 -7.72 -6.41
CA ALA A 57 -12.51 -7.12 -7.35
C ALA A 57 -12.11 -5.70 -6.90
N MET A 58 -13.07 -4.85 -6.55
CA MET A 58 -12.81 -3.50 -6.02
C MET A 58 -11.88 -3.52 -4.80
N SER A 59 -12.13 -4.41 -3.84
CA SER A 59 -11.27 -4.57 -2.65
C SER A 59 -9.87 -5.07 -3.02
N ARG A 60 -9.74 -5.99 -3.98
CA ARG A 60 -8.43 -6.46 -4.47
C ARG A 60 -7.64 -5.34 -5.13
N GLN A 61 -8.28 -4.47 -5.91
CA GLN A 61 -7.63 -3.31 -6.51
C GLN A 61 -7.11 -2.36 -5.42
N MET A 62 -7.93 -2.03 -4.42
CA MET A 62 -7.52 -1.18 -3.29
C MET A 62 -6.37 -1.80 -2.48
N ASN A 63 -6.41 -3.11 -2.24
CA ASN A 63 -5.32 -3.84 -1.59
C ASN A 63 -4.04 -3.84 -2.43
N PHE A 64 -4.14 -4.02 -3.75
CA PHE A 64 -3.00 -3.94 -4.66
C PHE A 64 -2.36 -2.56 -4.61
N MET A 65 -3.16 -1.49 -4.70
CA MET A 65 -2.68 -0.11 -4.55
C MET A 65 -1.97 0.11 -3.21
N ALA A 66 -2.53 -0.43 -2.12
CA ALA A 66 -1.93 -0.34 -0.80
C ALA A 66 -0.57 -1.07 -0.68
N LEU A 67 -0.49 -2.29 -1.21
CA LEU A 67 0.75 -3.07 -1.22
C LEU A 67 1.83 -2.42 -2.07
N THR A 68 1.46 -1.93 -3.25
CA THR A 68 2.39 -1.26 -4.16
C THR A 68 2.88 0.08 -3.61
N ASN A 69 2.03 0.86 -2.94
CA ASN A 69 2.47 2.06 -2.21
C ASN A 69 3.49 1.74 -1.12
N ARG A 70 3.30 0.66 -0.36
CA ARG A 70 4.28 0.19 0.62
C ARG A 70 5.57 -0.29 -0.03
N ALA A 71 5.47 -0.97 -1.18
CA ALA A 71 6.62 -1.41 -1.95
C ALA A 71 7.44 -0.21 -2.46
N LEU A 72 6.79 0.87 -2.92
CA LEU A 72 7.48 2.13 -3.27
C LEU A 72 8.27 2.67 -2.08
N ILE A 73 7.65 2.75 -0.88
CA ILE A 73 8.33 3.20 0.33
C ILE A 73 9.49 2.27 0.69
N GLY A 74 9.28 0.95 0.72
CA GLY A 74 10.32 -0.03 1.01
C GLY A 74 11.47 0.06 0.02
N ASN A 75 11.18 0.38 -1.24
CA ASN A 75 12.19 0.54 -2.25
C ASN A 75 13.05 1.80 -2.04
N GLN A 76 12.42 2.91 -1.64
CA GLN A 76 13.13 4.12 -1.21
C GLN A 76 14.00 3.89 0.03
N VAL A 77 13.49 3.16 1.02
CA VAL A 77 14.26 2.78 2.22
C VAL A 77 15.48 1.94 1.83
N ALA A 78 15.35 1.00 0.90
CA ALA A 78 16.48 0.21 0.41
C ALA A 78 17.52 1.07 -0.32
N ILE A 79 17.11 2.07 -1.12
CA ILE A 79 18.05 3.02 -1.74
C ILE A 79 18.83 3.78 -0.67
N ALA A 80 18.13 4.27 0.37
CA ALA A 80 18.78 4.92 1.51
C ALA A 80 19.82 4.01 2.18
N GLN A 81 19.49 2.73 2.37
CA GLN A 81 20.42 1.74 2.92
C GLN A 81 21.65 1.54 2.03
N TRP A 82 21.49 1.39 0.72
CA TRP A 82 22.62 1.21 -0.21
C TRP A 82 23.52 2.42 -0.27
N VAL A 83 22.95 3.63 -0.36
CA VAL A 83 23.70 4.89 -0.34
C VAL A 83 24.41 5.06 1.01
N GLY A 84 23.73 4.77 2.12
CA GLY A 84 24.29 4.87 3.46
C GLY A 84 25.39 3.86 3.75
N LEU A 85 25.28 2.63 3.22
CA LEU A 85 26.36 1.64 3.27
C LEU A 85 27.55 2.11 2.43
N ALA A 86 27.31 2.65 1.24
CA ALA A 86 28.39 3.16 0.38
C ALA A 86 29.15 4.31 1.04
N SER A 87 28.47 5.23 1.75
CA SER A 87 29.14 6.29 2.51
C SER A 87 29.89 5.75 3.74
N TYR A 88 29.31 4.79 4.45
CA TYR A 88 29.95 4.16 5.60
C TYR A 88 31.22 3.39 5.22
N LEU A 89 31.19 2.61 4.13
CA LEU A 89 32.35 1.86 3.66
C LEU A 89 33.45 2.78 3.13
N ALA A 90 33.10 3.82 2.37
CA ALA A 90 34.06 4.83 1.95
C ALA A 90 34.73 5.52 3.16
N MET A 91 33.98 5.75 4.23
CA MET A 91 34.54 6.27 5.49
C MET A 91 35.49 5.27 6.14
N LEU A 92 35.20 3.97 6.12
CA LEU A 92 36.06 2.94 6.71
C LEU A 92 37.38 2.82 5.95
N GLU A 93 37.31 2.80 4.62
CA GLU A 93 38.47 2.81 3.72
C GLU A 93 39.37 4.02 4.01
N ARG A 94 38.79 5.23 4.02
CA ARG A 94 39.53 6.45 4.34
C ARG A 94 40.11 6.46 5.75
N THR A 95 39.40 5.86 6.70
CA THR A 95 39.91 5.70 8.06
C THR A 95 41.12 4.76 8.06
N ALA A 96 41.05 3.61 7.37
CA ALA A 96 42.17 2.67 7.29
C ALA A 96 43.43 3.32 6.69
N GLU A 97 43.29 4.07 5.59
CA GLU A 97 44.39 4.83 4.97
C GLU A 97 45.04 5.81 5.94
N ASN A 98 44.23 6.59 6.66
CA ASN A 98 44.73 7.60 7.59
C ASN A 98 45.32 6.97 8.87
N LEU A 99 44.86 5.77 9.25
CA LEU A 99 45.28 5.09 10.48
C LEU A 99 46.74 4.62 10.42
N GLU A 100 47.32 4.36 9.25
CA GLU A 100 48.76 4.09 9.13
C GLU A 100 49.62 5.26 9.63
N THR A 101 49.12 6.49 9.51
CA THR A 101 49.80 7.71 9.96
C THR A 101 49.51 8.04 11.44
N ILE A 102 48.36 7.59 11.98
CA ILE A 102 47.87 7.95 13.32
C ILE A 102 48.24 6.91 14.38
N THR A 103 48.31 5.63 14.02
CA THR A 103 48.60 4.52 14.95
C THR A 103 49.98 4.62 15.59
N SER A 104 50.93 5.33 14.97
CA SER A 104 52.23 5.64 15.57
C SER A 104 52.16 6.52 16.83
N PHE A 105 51.04 7.24 17.04
CA PHE A 105 50.87 8.17 18.15
C PHE A 105 49.97 7.65 19.29
N ILE A 106 49.05 6.71 19.02
CA ILE A 106 48.10 6.19 20.03
C ILE A 106 47.99 4.65 19.92
N PRO A 107 48.65 3.88 20.81
CA PRO A 107 48.72 2.41 20.73
C PRO A 107 47.36 1.69 20.72
N TYR A 108 46.35 2.27 21.39
CA TYR A 108 45.01 1.68 21.49
C TYR A 108 44.20 1.76 20.20
N VAL A 109 44.55 2.68 19.29
CA VAL A 109 43.86 2.80 17.99
C VAL A 109 44.21 1.62 17.07
N ALA A 110 45.35 0.95 17.29
CA ALA A 110 45.81 -0.17 16.49
C ALA A 110 44.89 -1.41 16.51
N GLN A 111 44.10 -1.62 17.58
CA GLN A 111 43.14 -2.74 17.64
C GLN A 111 41.95 -2.50 16.70
N ILE A 112 41.50 -1.24 16.59
CA ILE A 112 40.44 -0.83 15.68
C ILE A 112 40.94 -0.99 14.23
N THR A 113 42.19 -0.61 13.96
CA THR A 113 42.82 -0.75 12.64
C THR A 113 42.71 -2.16 12.11
N ARG A 114 43.02 -3.19 12.92
CA ARG A 114 42.94 -4.59 12.49
C ARG A 114 41.52 -5.02 12.11
N ALA A 115 40.52 -4.58 12.88
CA ALA A 115 39.12 -4.88 12.59
C ALA A 115 38.65 -4.20 11.30
N ILE A 116 39.07 -2.95 11.06
CA ILE A 116 38.75 -2.21 9.84
C ILE A 116 39.46 -2.82 8.64
N SER A 117 40.76 -3.13 8.74
CA SER A 117 41.54 -3.73 7.64
C SER A 117 40.94 -5.07 7.20
N MET A 118 40.53 -5.95 8.13
CA MET A 118 39.86 -7.21 7.77
C MET A 118 38.52 -7.02 7.03
N ILE A 119 37.81 -5.92 7.30
CA ILE A 119 36.56 -5.57 6.63
C ILE A 119 36.84 -4.98 5.26
N VAL A 120 37.77 -4.02 5.17
CA VAL A 120 38.15 -3.35 3.92
C VAL A 120 38.81 -4.34 2.94
N GLU A 121 39.69 -5.23 3.41
CA GLU A 121 40.33 -6.26 2.57
C GLU A 121 39.35 -7.32 2.04
N ARG A 122 38.21 -7.51 2.71
CA ARG A 122 37.14 -8.43 2.26
C ARG A 122 36.10 -7.76 1.37
N ILE A 123 36.06 -6.44 1.36
CA ILE A 123 35.17 -5.67 0.51
C ILE A 123 35.90 -5.45 -0.80
N GLU A 124 35.33 -5.94 -1.89
CA GLU A 124 35.85 -5.64 -3.23
C GLU A 124 35.91 -4.12 -3.41
N GLU A 125 36.98 -3.59 -4.05
CA GLU A 125 37.16 -2.16 -4.40
C GLU A 125 35.96 -1.55 -5.18
N SER A 126 34.97 -2.38 -5.55
CA SER A 126 33.79 -2.02 -6.34
C SER A 126 32.44 -2.06 -5.60
N PHE A 127 32.38 -1.95 -4.26
CA PHE A 127 31.06 -1.85 -3.57
C PHE A 127 30.20 -0.71 -4.12
N ALA A 128 30.81 0.42 -4.50
CA ALA A 128 30.10 1.54 -5.12
C ALA A 128 29.41 1.14 -6.44
N GLU A 129 30.01 0.24 -7.23
CA GLU A 129 29.40 -0.25 -8.46
C GLU A 129 28.23 -1.18 -8.16
N VAL A 130 28.36 -2.07 -7.17
CA VAL A 130 27.26 -2.93 -6.72
C VAL A 130 26.11 -2.09 -6.19
N ALA A 131 26.39 -1.09 -5.34
CA ALA A 131 25.41 -0.14 -4.83
C ALA A 131 24.73 0.62 -5.97
N SER A 132 25.48 1.11 -6.97
CA SER A 132 24.93 1.77 -8.15
C SER A 132 23.96 0.85 -8.91
N ARG A 133 24.33 -0.40 -9.18
CA ARG A 133 23.46 -1.38 -9.85
C ARG A 133 22.20 -1.70 -9.05
N LEU A 134 22.32 -1.83 -7.73
CA LEU A 134 21.18 -2.10 -6.84
C LEU A 134 20.24 -0.90 -6.74
N VAL A 135 20.79 0.32 -6.64
CA VAL A 135 20.00 1.56 -6.68
C VAL A 135 19.32 1.72 -8.03
N ALA A 136 20.00 1.45 -9.15
CA ALA A 136 19.42 1.50 -10.48
C ALA A 136 18.29 0.48 -10.68
N PHE A 137 18.49 -0.76 -10.21
CA PHE A 137 17.43 -1.76 -10.17
C PHE A 137 16.23 -1.27 -9.37
N GLN A 138 16.47 -0.64 -8.22
CA GLN A 138 15.40 -0.20 -7.35
C GLN A 138 14.60 0.97 -7.93
N THR A 139 15.28 1.93 -8.55
CA THR A 139 14.67 3.02 -9.32
C THR A 139 13.83 2.47 -10.48
N PHE A 140 14.31 1.44 -11.17
CA PHE A 140 13.55 0.75 -12.21
C PHE A 140 12.27 0.09 -11.66
N VAL A 141 12.37 -0.61 -10.51
CA VAL A 141 11.19 -1.22 -9.86
C VAL A 141 10.17 -0.16 -9.44
N ILE A 142 10.63 0.97 -8.87
CA ILE A 142 9.77 2.11 -8.52
C ILE A 142 8.99 2.60 -9.74
N ARG A 143 9.67 2.85 -10.85
CA ARG A 143 9.03 3.27 -12.10
C ARG A 143 8.03 2.24 -12.62
N GLY A 144 8.40 0.95 -12.56
CA GLY A 144 7.53 -0.16 -12.95
C GLY A 144 6.26 -0.23 -12.10
N ILE A 145 6.38 -0.07 -10.78
CA ILE A 145 5.23 -0.04 -9.86
C ILE A 145 4.33 1.17 -10.15
N SER A 146 4.89 2.37 -10.28
CA SER A 146 4.10 3.58 -10.58
C SER A 146 3.34 3.46 -11.91
N PHE A 147 3.99 2.88 -12.93
CA PHE A 147 3.34 2.58 -14.20
C PHE A 147 2.23 1.55 -14.04
N ALA A 148 2.49 0.44 -13.35
CA ALA A 148 1.51 -0.62 -13.12
C ALA A 148 0.27 -0.12 -12.37
N GLN A 149 0.45 0.73 -11.35
CA GLN A 149 -0.66 1.35 -10.63
C GLN A 149 -1.54 2.18 -11.56
N ARG A 150 -0.95 3.05 -12.38
CA ARG A 150 -1.68 3.90 -13.33
C ARG A 150 -2.40 3.06 -14.40
N ALA A 151 -1.73 2.03 -14.93
CA ALA A 151 -2.31 1.16 -15.95
C ALA A 151 -3.48 0.33 -15.40
N LEU A 152 -3.30 -0.26 -14.21
CA LEU A 152 -4.36 -1.04 -13.56
C LEU A 152 -5.57 -0.18 -13.21
N ASP A 153 -5.35 1.02 -12.69
CA ASP A 153 -6.44 1.94 -12.35
C ASP A 153 -7.30 2.30 -13.57
N ALA A 154 -6.66 2.66 -14.69
CA ALA A 154 -7.35 2.95 -15.94
C ALA A 154 -8.11 1.73 -16.50
N ASN A 155 -7.49 0.54 -16.42
CA ASN A 155 -8.06 -0.70 -16.96
C ASN A 155 -9.24 -1.23 -16.12
N PHE A 156 -9.27 -0.94 -14.83
CA PHE A 156 -10.27 -1.49 -13.91
C PHE A 156 -11.69 -1.00 -14.22
N VAL A 157 -11.83 0.19 -14.78
CA VAL A 157 -13.10 0.75 -15.26
C VAL A 157 -13.73 -0.14 -16.35
N ILE A 158 -12.92 -0.81 -17.17
CA ILE A 158 -13.37 -1.70 -18.24
C ILE A 158 -13.63 -3.11 -17.69
N GLN A 159 -12.76 -3.60 -16.81
CA GLN A 159 -12.83 -4.98 -16.30
C GLN A 159 -14.01 -5.23 -15.36
N LEU A 160 -14.46 -4.21 -14.62
CA LEU A 160 -15.53 -4.37 -13.64
C LEU A 160 -16.89 -4.79 -14.26
N PRO A 161 -17.40 -4.12 -15.32
CA PRO A 161 -18.59 -4.58 -16.04
C PRO A 161 -18.43 -5.97 -16.66
N LEU A 162 -17.27 -6.29 -17.23
CA LEU A 162 -17.00 -7.59 -17.83
C LEU A 162 -17.06 -8.70 -16.77
N LEU A 163 -16.49 -8.47 -15.59
CA LEU A 163 -16.57 -9.41 -14.49
C LEU A 163 -18.02 -9.67 -14.05
N ILE A 164 -18.86 -8.63 -13.98
CA ILE A 164 -20.28 -8.79 -13.66
C ILE A 164 -20.96 -9.63 -14.74
N ASN A 165 -20.69 -9.32 -16.01
CA ASN A 165 -21.22 -10.07 -17.14
C ASN A 165 -20.82 -11.55 -17.07
N ASP A 166 -19.54 -11.85 -16.87
CA ASP A 166 -19.02 -13.21 -16.80
C ASP A 166 -19.68 -14.01 -15.67
N VAL A 167 -19.88 -13.39 -14.50
CA VAL A 167 -20.57 -14.04 -13.37
C VAL A 167 -22.05 -14.30 -13.67
N VAL A 168 -22.73 -13.37 -14.35
CA VAL A 168 -24.15 -13.55 -14.73
C VAL A 168 -24.30 -14.59 -15.83
N SER A 169 -23.42 -14.60 -16.84
CA SER A 169 -23.49 -15.56 -17.95
C SER A 169 -23.15 -16.98 -17.51
N GLU A 170 -22.31 -17.17 -16.49
CA GLU A 170 -22.07 -18.49 -15.89
C GLU A 170 -23.35 -19.08 -15.24
N HIS A 171 -24.28 -18.22 -14.83
CA HIS A 171 -25.58 -18.63 -14.32
C HIS A 171 -26.60 -18.88 -15.45
N SER A 172 -26.79 -17.91 -16.35
CA SER A 172 -27.64 -18.05 -17.54
C SER A 172 -27.39 -16.91 -18.53
N GLU A 173 -27.32 -17.22 -19.84
CA GLU A 173 -27.18 -16.24 -20.92
C GLU A 173 -28.46 -15.43 -21.19
N GLU A 174 -29.62 -15.89 -20.72
CA GLU A 174 -30.91 -15.23 -20.96
C GLU A 174 -31.19 -14.08 -19.97
N LEU A 175 -30.34 -13.92 -18.94
CA LEU A 175 -30.52 -12.91 -17.90
C LEU A 175 -29.97 -11.55 -18.35
N ASN A 176 -30.81 -10.52 -18.23
CA ASN A 176 -30.39 -9.14 -18.41
C ASN A 176 -29.85 -8.59 -17.09
N TRP A 177 -28.79 -7.80 -17.17
CA TRP A 177 -28.20 -7.17 -15.99
C TRP A 177 -27.89 -5.69 -16.23
N ASN A 178 -28.01 -4.89 -15.17
CA ASN A 178 -27.59 -3.49 -15.12
C ASN A 178 -26.86 -3.22 -13.80
N ALA A 179 -25.85 -2.35 -13.81
CA ALA A 179 -25.09 -2.01 -12.60
C ALA A 179 -25.06 -0.50 -12.34
N PHE A 180 -25.23 -0.13 -11.07
CA PHE A 180 -25.29 1.25 -10.59
C PHE A 180 -24.38 1.45 -9.37
N HIS A 181 -23.94 2.67 -9.15
CA HIS A 181 -23.31 3.05 -7.88
C HIS A 181 -24.34 3.16 -6.75
N GLY A 182 -23.86 3.23 -5.50
CA GLY A 182 -24.73 3.53 -4.35
C GLY A 182 -25.59 4.77 -4.57
N GLY A 183 -26.84 4.75 -4.13
CA GLY A 183 -27.85 5.76 -4.43
C GLY A 183 -28.61 5.49 -5.74
N GLY A 184 -28.15 4.59 -6.61
CA GLY A 184 -28.89 4.11 -7.79
C GLY A 184 -28.98 5.08 -8.96
N VAL A 185 -28.35 6.25 -8.89
CA VAL A 185 -28.50 7.32 -9.91
C VAL A 185 -27.50 7.16 -11.06
N LEU A 186 -26.27 6.74 -10.78
CA LEU A 186 -25.18 6.75 -11.75
C LEU A 186 -24.76 5.35 -12.16
N PRO A 187 -24.46 5.10 -13.45
CA PRO A 187 -24.04 3.80 -13.94
C PRO A 187 -22.67 3.43 -13.37
N PHE A 188 -22.54 2.18 -12.95
CA PHE A 188 -21.26 1.62 -12.52
C PHE A 188 -20.39 1.28 -13.74
N PRO A 189 -19.06 1.57 -13.73
CA PRO A 189 -18.21 2.00 -12.62
C PRO A 189 -17.77 3.49 -12.70
N SER A 190 -18.58 4.39 -13.27
CA SER A 190 -18.21 5.80 -13.55
C SER A 190 -17.57 6.57 -12.39
N LEU A 191 -18.08 6.45 -11.16
CA LEU A 191 -17.53 7.10 -9.97
C LEU A 191 -16.34 6.39 -9.32
N TRP A 192 -16.09 5.13 -9.67
CA TRP A 192 -15.09 4.31 -8.99
C TRP A 192 -13.66 4.81 -9.27
N SER A 193 -13.39 5.26 -10.49
CA SER A 193 -12.10 5.85 -10.87
C SER A 193 -11.76 7.14 -10.12
N LEU A 194 -12.76 7.78 -9.50
CA LEU A 194 -12.56 8.99 -8.68
C LEU A 194 -12.25 8.66 -7.21
N LYS A 195 -12.38 7.39 -6.80
CA LYS A 195 -12.15 6.96 -5.41
C LYS A 195 -10.67 7.05 -5.04
N ALA A 196 -9.79 6.82 -6.00
CA ALA A 196 -8.34 6.89 -5.82
C ALA A 196 -7.74 7.82 -6.87
N ASP A 197 -6.92 8.76 -6.41
CA ASP A 197 -6.21 9.69 -7.27
C ASP A 197 -4.75 9.27 -7.40
N TYR A 198 -4.24 9.33 -8.64
CA TYR A 198 -2.81 9.28 -8.89
C TYR A 198 -2.14 10.58 -8.41
N LYS A 199 -1.15 10.47 -7.52
CA LYS A 199 -0.32 11.59 -7.05
C LYS A 199 1.11 11.39 -7.55
N SER A 200 1.75 12.48 -7.97
CA SER A 200 3.14 12.49 -8.46
C SER A 200 4.05 13.27 -7.51
N THR A 201 5.30 12.81 -7.36
CA THR A 201 6.35 13.52 -6.62
C THR A 201 6.85 14.80 -7.33
N GLU A 202 6.42 15.03 -8.56
CA GLU A 202 6.56 16.34 -9.21
C GLU A 202 5.86 17.45 -8.43
N ASN A 203 4.75 17.16 -7.77
CA ASN A 203 4.10 18.13 -6.90
C ASN A 203 4.76 18.08 -5.52
N GLU A 204 5.18 19.25 -5.02
CA GLU A 204 5.90 19.37 -3.77
C GLU A 204 5.11 18.85 -2.56
N GLU A 205 3.83 19.16 -2.44
CA GLU A 205 2.99 18.72 -1.32
C GLU A 205 2.86 17.18 -1.30
N ASN A 206 2.63 16.58 -2.47
CA ASN A 206 2.53 15.13 -2.61
C ASN A 206 3.88 14.44 -2.36
N SER A 207 4.99 15.07 -2.76
CA SER A 207 6.33 14.59 -2.46
C SER A 207 6.59 14.61 -0.95
N GLN A 208 6.35 15.74 -0.28
CA GLN A 208 6.58 15.89 1.16
C GLN A 208 5.75 14.91 1.99
N PHE A 209 4.51 14.62 1.57
CA PHE A 209 3.68 13.60 2.22
C PHE A 209 4.34 12.22 2.18
N LEU A 210 4.76 11.77 1.00
CA LEU A 210 5.37 10.45 0.83
C LEU A 210 6.77 10.39 1.47
N GLU A 211 7.53 11.49 1.40
CA GLU A 211 8.85 11.64 2.01
C GLU A 211 8.75 11.44 3.53
N ARG A 212 7.77 12.10 4.17
CA ARG A 212 7.52 11.94 5.61
C ARG A 212 7.20 10.50 5.99
N LEU A 213 6.41 9.79 5.18
CA LEU A 213 6.10 8.38 5.41
C LEU A 213 7.35 7.51 5.24
N THR A 214 8.17 7.81 4.24
CA THR A 214 9.42 7.09 3.94
C THR A 214 10.43 7.28 5.04
N ILE A 215 10.70 8.52 5.47
CA ILE A 215 11.61 8.84 6.58
C ILE A 215 11.18 8.13 7.87
N LYS A 216 9.87 8.11 8.17
CA LYS A 216 9.34 7.37 9.33
C LYS A 216 9.47 5.85 9.23
N SER A 217 9.65 5.33 8.02
CA SER A 217 9.81 3.91 7.73
C SER A 217 11.27 3.49 7.57
N LEU A 218 12.21 4.44 7.62
CA LEU A 218 13.63 4.13 7.60
C LEU A 218 14.02 3.32 8.84
N ASP A 219 14.96 2.41 8.63
CA ASP A 219 15.58 1.67 9.71
C ASP A 219 16.53 2.58 10.53
N PRO A 220 16.91 2.17 11.76
CA PRO A 220 17.80 2.97 12.60
C PRO A 220 19.14 3.29 11.93
N PHE A 221 19.72 2.37 11.16
CA PHE A 221 21.01 2.58 10.51
C PHE A 221 20.94 3.67 9.42
N SER A 222 19.86 3.70 8.63
CA SER A 222 19.65 4.73 7.61
C SER A 222 19.35 6.11 8.23
N LEU A 223 18.59 6.16 9.34
CA LEU A 223 18.29 7.40 10.05
C LEU A 223 19.52 8.01 10.72
N THR A 224 20.05 7.30 11.71
CA THR A 224 21.16 7.78 12.55
C THR A 224 22.05 6.61 12.95
N ARG A 225 23.31 6.68 12.56
CA ARG A 225 24.31 5.64 12.87
C ARG A 225 25.50 6.25 13.57
N SER A 226 25.22 6.92 14.69
CA SER A 226 26.20 7.60 15.53
C SER A 226 26.48 6.79 16.79
N TYR A 227 27.74 6.44 17.03
CA TYR A 227 28.21 5.66 18.19
C TYR A 227 29.70 5.88 18.40
N ASP A 228 30.20 5.52 19.57
CA ASP A 228 31.62 5.68 19.89
C ASP A 228 32.33 4.36 19.70
N TRP A 229 33.41 4.34 18.91
CA TRP A 229 34.25 3.15 18.77
C TRP A 229 35.07 2.91 20.03
N VAL A 230 35.50 4.00 20.65
CA VAL A 230 36.24 4.01 21.91
C VAL A 230 35.75 5.19 22.71
N ASP A 231 35.44 4.94 23.97
CA ASP A 231 35.15 5.98 24.96
C ASP A 231 36.05 5.76 26.18
N LEU A 232 37.05 6.62 26.31
CA LEU A 232 37.98 6.62 27.43
C LEU A 232 37.97 8.00 28.08
N TYR A 233 38.40 8.07 29.35
CA TYR A 233 38.36 9.31 30.12
C TYR A 233 39.00 10.51 29.41
N SER A 234 40.17 10.30 28.78
CA SER A 234 40.98 11.36 28.18
C SER A 234 40.68 11.60 26.69
N PHE A 235 40.20 10.59 25.97
CA PHE A 235 39.92 10.68 24.54
C PHE A 235 38.78 9.73 24.13
N LYS A 236 38.08 10.11 23.07
CA LYS A 236 36.96 9.37 22.52
C LYS A 236 37.06 9.35 20.99
N VAL A 237 36.72 8.22 20.38
CA VAL A 237 36.62 8.08 18.94
C VAL A 237 35.15 8.04 18.57
N ALA A 238 34.64 9.18 18.12
CA ALA A 238 33.23 9.36 17.82
C ALA A 238 32.95 9.10 16.34
N LYS A 239 32.10 8.13 16.05
CA LYS A 239 31.55 7.89 14.71
C LYS A 239 30.17 8.51 14.62
N SER A 240 29.90 9.21 13.53
CA SER A 240 28.59 9.80 13.26
C SER A 240 28.24 9.72 11.78
N GLY A 241 26.95 9.67 11.48
CA GLY A 241 26.48 9.59 10.11
C GLY A 241 25.00 9.25 9.99
N GLY A 242 24.49 9.38 8.78
CA GLY A 242 23.08 9.15 8.46
C GLY A 242 22.82 9.39 6.98
N THR A 243 21.56 9.21 6.59
CA THR A 243 21.10 9.47 5.23
C THR A 243 20.00 10.52 5.22
N GLU A 244 19.92 11.25 4.13
CA GLU A 244 18.89 12.25 3.88
C GLU A 244 18.41 12.13 2.45
N VAL A 245 17.16 12.51 2.23
CA VAL A 245 16.55 12.57 0.91
C VAL A 245 16.31 14.02 0.54
N THR A 246 16.51 14.34 -0.73
CA THR A 246 16.19 15.65 -1.29
C THR A 246 15.39 15.48 -2.57
N ARG A 247 14.53 16.44 -2.88
CA ARG A 247 13.79 16.48 -4.13
C ARG A 247 14.57 17.24 -5.19
N ASN A 248 14.68 16.67 -6.38
CA ASN A 248 15.28 17.28 -7.56
C ASN A 248 14.27 18.14 -8.33
N ASN A 249 14.76 18.97 -9.26
CA ASN A 249 13.90 19.85 -10.07
C ASN A 249 12.92 19.07 -10.96
N ASN A 250 13.30 17.87 -11.40
CA ASN A 250 12.46 16.95 -12.17
C ASN A 250 11.39 16.24 -11.30
N GLY A 251 11.32 16.50 -9.99
CA GLY A 251 10.40 15.82 -9.07
C GLY A 251 10.89 14.45 -8.58
N GLY A 252 12.06 14.01 -9.05
CA GLY A 252 12.77 12.84 -8.56
C GLY A 252 13.31 13.03 -7.16
N TRP A 253 13.62 11.92 -6.50
CA TRP A 253 14.27 11.92 -5.19
C TRP A 253 15.74 11.54 -5.34
N ASP A 254 16.57 12.17 -4.53
CA ASP A 254 18.01 11.96 -4.52
C ASP A 254 18.48 11.79 -3.08
N TRP A 255 18.97 10.59 -2.79
CA TRP A 255 19.46 10.19 -1.49
C TRP A 255 20.94 10.52 -1.31
N HIS A 256 21.27 11.04 -0.14
CA HIS A 256 22.63 11.44 0.25
C HIS A 256 23.00 10.76 1.56
N GLY A 257 24.12 10.07 1.58
CA GLY A 257 24.72 9.46 2.77
C GLY A 257 26.01 10.17 3.14
N LEU A 258 26.20 10.41 4.43
CA LEU A 258 27.44 10.95 4.97
C LEU A 258 27.79 10.24 6.27
N ASP A 259 29.04 9.80 6.36
CA ASP A 259 29.62 9.16 7.53
C ASP A 259 30.99 9.78 7.84
N SER A 260 31.28 9.94 9.12
CA SER A 260 32.52 10.56 9.59
C SER A 260 32.97 9.98 10.92
N VAL A 261 34.29 9.90 11.10
CA VAL A 261 34.93 9.45 12.33
C VAL A 261 36.04 10.42 12.69
N SER A 262 36.07 10.83 13.96
CA SER A 262 37.09 11.73 14.46
C SER A 262 37.52 11.39 15.87
N LEU A 263 38.76 11.75 16.20
CA LEU A 263 39.28 11.68 17.55
C LEU A 263 38.92 12.96 18.29
N HIS A 264 38.26 12.78 19.41
CA HIS A 264 37.94 13.82 20.36
C HIS A 264 38.85 13.69 21.58
N THR A 265 39.40 14.79 22.05
CA THR A 265 40.18 14.82 23.29
C THR A 265 39.51 15.70 24.33
N ARG A 266 39.67 15.34 25.60
CA ARG A 266 39.08 16.08 26.71
C ARG A 266 39.84 17.39 26.92
N ARG A 267 39.10 18.50 27.03
CA ARG A 267 39.67 19.81 27.34
C ARG A 267 40.07 19.89 28.82
N TRP A 268 41.28 19.44 29.16
CA TRP A 268 41.81 19.39 30.54
C TRP A 268 40.99 18.48 31.48
N LEU A 269 41.42 18.29 32.74
CA LEU A 269 40.89 17.24 33.64
C LEU A 269 39.35 17.29 33.86
N ILE A 270 38.66 18.41 33.63
CA ILE A 270 37.22 18.61 33.96
C ILE A 270 36.39 19.10 32.74
N GLY A 271 36.97 19.28 31.55
CA GLY A 271 36.24 19.82 30.39
C GLY A 271 35.51 18.77 29.55
N GLY A 272 34.70 19.25 28.59
CA GLY A 272 34.06 18.43 27.57
C GLY A 272 35.03 17.96 26.47
N PHE A 273 34.57 17.02 25.66
CA PHE A 273 35.29 16.54 24.49
C PHE A 273 35.19 17.52 23.31
N ARG A 274 36.27 17.70 22.55
CA ARG A 274 36.28 18.47 21.31
C ARG A 274 36.92 17.64 20.20
N GLU A 275 36.36 17.70 19.00
CA GLU A 275 36.98 17.14 17.80
C GLU A 275 38.37 17.76 17.61
N THR A 276 39.39 16.90 17.58
CA THR A 276 40.80 17.31 17.49
C THR A 276 41.51 16.78 16.27
N LEU A 277 41.18 15.56 15.82
CA LEU A 277 41.81 14.97 14.65
C LEU A 277 40.76 14.26 13.80
N PRO A 278 40.55 14.66 12.53
CA PRO A 278 39.70 13.93 11.63
C PRO A 278 40.41 12.63 11.23
N MET A 279 39.74 11.48 11.44
CA MET A 279 40.35 10.17 11.15
C MET A 279 39.82 9.58 9.87
N GLY A 280 38.55 9.77 9.56
CA GLY A 280 38.00 9.34 8.27
C GLY A 280 36.64 9.94 7.98
N TRP A 281 36.29 9.91 6.70
CA TRP A 281 35.07 10.49 6.18
C TRP A 281 34.67 9.79 4.88
N GLY A 282 33.37 9.74 4.61
CA GLY A 282 32.81 9.17 3.41
C GLY A 282 31.46 9.78 3.13
N ALA A 283 31.24 10.25 1.90
CA ALA A 283 29.94 10.74 1.46
C ALA A 283 29.63 10.24 0.06
N LYS A 284 28.38 9.84 -0.15
CA LYS A 284 27.87 9.34 -1.42
C LYS A 284 26.48 9.94 -1.68
N ALA A 285 26.30 10.46 -2.88
CA ALA A 285 25.01 10.80 -3.45
C ALA A 285 24.54 9.67 -4.36
N GLN A 286 23.23 9.50 -4.47
CA GLN A 286 22.63 8.67 -5.50
C GLN A 286 22.92 9.24 -6.89
N ASP A 287 22.69 10.55 -7.09
CA ASP A 287 22.98 11.23 -8.36
C ASP A 287 23.70 12.58 -8.18
N GLN A 288 23.03 13.59 -7.61
CA GLN A 288 23.57 14.96 -7.61
C GLN A 288 24.44 15.22 -6.38
N ARG A 289 25.72 15.53 -6.60
CA ARG A 289 26.62 15.91 -5.50
C ARG A 289 26.12 17.18 -4.81
N ARG A 290 26.13 17.17 -3.48
CA ARG A 290 25.72 18.31 -2.66
C ARG A 290 26.91 18.90 -1.92
N TYR A 291 26.92 20.23 -1.82
CA TYR A 291 27.93 20.99 -1.08
C TYR A 291 27.36 21.72 0.14
N ARG A 292 26.03 21.72 0.31
CA ARG A 292 25.36 22.38 1.44
C ARG A 292 25.34 21.45 2.65
N ARG A 293 25.77 21.98 3.80
CA ARG A 293 25.68 21.26 5.08
C ARG A 293 24.22 21.04 5.46
N SER A 294 23.95 19.84 5.95
CA SER A 294 22.67 19.41 6.50
C SER A 294 22.90 18.59 7.77
N ASN A 295 21.91 17.89 8.31
CA ASN A 295 22.02 17.21 9.60
C ASN A 295 22.84 15.91 9.50
N TYR A 296 22.54 15.06 8.51
CA TYR A 296 23.12 13.72 8.30
C TYR A 296 23.24 12.91 9.59
N GLY A 297 22.13 12.81 10.33
CA GLY A 297 22.09 12.11 11.61
C GLY A 297 22.97 12.71 12.72
N GLY A 298 23.26 14.01 12.63
CA GLY A 298 24.10 14.75 13.58
C GLY A 298 25.59 14.76 13.24
N ALA A 299 25.98 14.32 12.04
CA ALA A 299 27.40 14.22 11.66
C ALA A 299 28.16 15.53 11.81
N PHE A 300 27.55 16.66 11.43
CA PHE A 300 28.17 17.98 11.55
C PHE A 300 28.20 18.55 12.97
N SER A 301 27.33 18.07 13.88
CA SER A 301 27.36 18.50 15.28
C SER A 301 28.39 17.73 16.10
N VAL A 302 28.64 16.47 15.76
CA VAL A 302 29.63 15.61 16.43
C VAL A 302 31.02 15.77 15.80
N ASN A 303 31.12 15.70 14.47
CA ASN A 303 32.37 15.64 13.70
C ASN A 303 32.36 16.70 12.60
N SER A 304 32.51 17.97 12.97
CA SER A 304 32.41 19.11 12.04
C SER A 304 33.51 19.12 10.96
N MET A 305 34.77 18.84 11.34
CA MET A 305 35.90 18.81 10.41
C MET A 305 35.78 17.63 9.45
N SER A 306 35.63 16.42 10.00
CA SER A 306 35.56 15.19 9.21
C SER A 306 34.35 15.18 8.26
N SER A 307 33.18 15.64 8.73
CA SER A 307 31.99 15.74 7.87
C SER A 307 32.13 16.79 6.78
N SER A 308 32.90 17.86 7.02
CA SER A 308 33.20 18.86 5.98
C SER A 308 34.08 18.28 4.87
N PHE A 309 35.07 17.45 5.22
CA PHE A 309 35.87 16.71 4.23
C PHE A 309 35.05 15.66 3.48
N GLY A 310 34.15 14.96 4.19
CA GLY A 310 33.18 14.05 3.58
C GLY A 310 32.35 14.74 2.50
N LEU A 311 31.73 15.86 2.85
CA LEU A 311 30.87 16.60 1.94
C LEU A 311 31.63 17.18 0.75
N SER A 312 32.86 17.69 0.94
CA SER A 312 33.66 18.23 -0.17
C SER A 312 34.14 17.14 -1.15
N GLN A 313 34.27 15.90 -0.67
CA GLN A 313 34.68 14.74 -1.46
C GLN A 313 33.49 13.81 -1.80
N MET A 314 32.26 14.32 -1.73
CA MET A 314 31.07 13.52 -2.01
C MET A 314 31.12 12.92 -3.42
N GLY A 315 31.15 11.58 -3.48
CA GLY A 315 31.01 10.84 -4.72
C GLY A 315 29.56 10.72 -5.15
N SER A 316 29.32 10.31 -6.39
CA SER A 316 27.99 9.96 -6.89
C SER A 316 27.97 8.52 -7.40
N LEU A 317 26.86 7.82 -7.19
CA LEU A 317 26.58 6.53 -7.83
C LEU A 317 26.11 6.69 -9.30
N ASN A 318 25.85 7.92 -9.73
CA ASN A 318 25.37 8.32 -11.05
C ASN A 318 24.06 7.63 -11.45
N VAL A 319 23.12 7.51 -10.50
CA VAL A 319 21.81 6.92 -10.74
C VAL A 319 20.72 7.95 -10.52
N GLU A 320 20.39 8.68 -11.58
CA GLU A 320 19.25 9.59 -11.57
C GLU A 320 17.94 8.80 -11.37
N GLN A 321 17.06 9.36 -10.55
CA GLN A 321 15.69 8.87 -10.41
C GLN A 321 14.73 9.95 -10.91
N ASP A 322 13.85 9.55 -11.83
CA ASP A 322 12.74 10.37 -12.30
C ASP A 322 11.67 10.57 -11.22
N SER A 323 10.76 11.52 -11.48
CA SER A 323 9.51 11.57 -10.72
C SER A 323 8.75 10.25 -10.82
N PHE A 324 8.08 9.91 -9.74
CA PHE A 324 7.28 8.70 -9.67
C PHE A 324 5.94 9.01 -9.00
N GLY A 325 4.99 8.11 -9.16
CA GLY A 325 3.66 8.30 -8.62
C GLY A 325 3.18 7.16 -7.75
N TYR A 326 2.17 7.49 -6.97
CA TYR A 326 1.53 6.60 -6.02
C TYR A 326 0.03 6.92 -5.96
N MET A 327 -0.78 5.94 -5.56
CA MET A 327 -2.23 6.13 -5.44
C MET A 327 -2.59 6.66 -4.05
N ARG A 328 -3.53 7.59 -3.95
CA ARG A 328 -4.07 8.07 -2.66
C ARG A 328 -5.58 8.07 -2.72
N LEU A 329 -6.25 7.75 -1.61
CA LEU A 329 -7.70 7.92 -1.55
C LEU A 329 -8.06 9.38 -1.73
N ASN A 330 -9.17 9.58 -2.43
CA ASN A 330 -9.84 10.86 -2.47
C ASN A 330 -10.92 10.89 -1.38
N ASN A 331 -10.67 11.64 -0.31
CA ASN A 331 -11.59 11.74 0.83
C ASN A 331 -12.70 12.79 0.62
N LEU A 332 -12.71 13.50 -0.51
CA LEU A 332 -13.68 14.56 -0.81
C LEU A 332 -15.05 14.04 -1.30
N LEU A 333 -15.24 12.71 -1.40
CA LEU A 333 -16.33 12.15 -2.19
C LEU A 333 -17.22 11.12 -1.45
N VAL A 334 -18.44 11.03 -1.97
CA VAL A 334 -19.68 10.44 -1.46
C VAL A 334 -19.54 8.97 -1.05
N SER A 335 -20.23 8.57 0.02
CA SER A 335 -20.42 7.18 0.52
C SER A 335 -21.00 6.18 -0.49
N SER A 336 -21.21 6.58 -1.75
CA SER A 336 -21.74 5.74 -2.81
C SER A 336 -20.67 5.09 -3.69
N MET A 337 -19.48 5.71 -3.78
CA MET A 337 -18.43 5.32 -4.73
C MET A 337 -17.83 3.95 -4.45
N ASP A 338 -17.85 3.54 -3.18
CA ASP A 338 -17.37 2.26 -2.67
C ASP A 338 -18.41 1.15 -2.79
N SER A 339 -19.58 1.41 -3.38
CA SER A 339 -20.66 0.44 -3.50
C SER A 339 -21.18 0.27 -4.92
N VAL A 340 -21.51 -0.97 -5.24
CA VAL A 340 -22.12 -1.39 -6.50
C VAL A 340 -23.47 -2.02 -6.20
N ILE A 341 -24.45 -1.71 -7.02
CA ILE A 341 -25.79 -2.28 -7.02
C ILE A 341 -25.97 -2.98 -8.36
N VAL A 342 -26.22 -4.29 -8.35
CA VAL A 342 -26.51 -5.07 -9.55
C VAL A 342 -28.00 -5.37 -9.58
N LYS A 343 -28.65 -5.03 -10.69
CA LYS A 343 -30.01 -5.41 -11.04
C LYS A 343 -29.93 -6.59 -12.01
N ILE A 344 -30.64 -7.67 -11.71
CA ILE A 344 -30.85 -8.81 -12.60
C ILE A 344 -32.34 -8.89 -12.96
N ASP A 345 -32.63 -9.17 -14.22
CA ASP A 345 -33.99 -9.25 -14.74
C ASP A 345 -34.11 -10.39 -15.76
N ASN A 346 -35.22 -11.12 -15.71
CA ASN A 346 -35.58 -12.16 -16.68
C ASN A 346 -36.83 -11.79 -17.52
N GLY A 347 -37.30 -10.55 -17.45
CA GLY A 347 -38.49 -10.04 -18.15
C GLY A 347 -39.79 -10.17 -17.36
N GLU A 348 -39.84 -11.01 -16.33
CA GLU A 348 -41.01 -11.17 -15.44
C GLU A 348 -40.73 -10.73 -14.00
N GLN A 349 -39.51 -10.95 -13.52
CA GLN A 349 -39.08 -10.73 -12.14
C GLN A 349 -37.72 -10.04 -12.11
N THR A 350 -37.58 -9.10 -11.18
CA THR A 350 -36.34 -8.36 -10.94
C THR A 350 -35.77 -8.69 -9.57
N ALA A 351 -34.44 -8.71 -9.48
CA ALA A 351 -33.72 -8.82 -8.23
C ALA A 351 -32.62 -7.77 -8.16
N TYR A 352 -32.35 -7.28 -6.95
CA TYR A 352 -31.37 -6.24 -6.70
C TYR A 352 -30.45 -6.68 -5.56
N ALA A 353 -29.15 -6.52 -5.77
CA ALA A 353 -28.14 -6.80 -4.75
C ALA A 353 -27.16 -5.64 -4.65
N LYS A 354 -26.75 -5.33 -3.43
CA LYS A 354 -25.76 -4.28 -3.16
C LYS A 354 -24.56 -4.86 -2.44
N ALA A 355 -23.38 -4.53 -2.93
CA ALA A 355 -22.13 -4.85 -2.28
C ALA A 355 -21.25 -3.60 -2.17
N MET A 356 -20.35 -3.58 -1.21
CA MET A 356 -19.39 -2.50 -1.03
C MET A 356 -18.00 -3.04 -0.69
N THR A 357 -16.98 -2.24 -1.00
CA THR A 357 -15.64 -2.42 -0.46
C THR A 357 -15.51 -1.61 0.82
N LYS A 358 -14.99 -2.23 1.88
CA LYS A 358 -14.85 -1.62 3.20
C LYS A 358 -13.42 -1.78 3.68
N PHE A 359 -12.86 -0.76 4.30
CA PHE A 359 -11.61 -0.89 5.05
C PHE A 359 -11.92 -1.31 6.50
N THR A 360 -11.35 -2.44 6.93
CA THR A 360 -11.49 -2.90 8.32
C THR A 360 -10.16 -3.46 8.81
N ARG A 361 -9.65 -2.95 9.94
CA ARG A 361 -8.53 -3.56 10.67
C ARG A 361 -9.04 -4.40 11.85
N PRO A 362 -8.98 -5.75 11.80
CA PRO A 362 -9.37 -6.59 12.91
C PRO A 362 -8.42 -6.42 14.11
N LYS A 363 -8.93 -5.94 15.25
CA LYS A 363 -8.12 -5.66 16.45
C LYS A 363 -7.43 -6.90 17.03
N HIS A 364 -8.04 -8.08 16.88
CA HIS A 364 -7.48 -9.32 17.40
C HIS A 364 -6.30 -9.86 16.59
N ILE A 365 -6.24 -9.56 15.29
CA ILE A 365 -5.20 -10.07 14.38
C ILE A 365 -4.11 -9.03 14.16
N PHE A 366 -4.50 -7.75 14.01
CA PHE A 366 -3.58 -6.64 13.74
C PHE A 366 -3.72 -5.54 14.79
N PRO A 367 -3.40 -5.82 16.07
CA PRO A 367 -3.49 -4.83 17.13
C PRO A 367 -2.55 -3.66 16.85
N ARG A 368 -2.99 -2.45 17.19
CA ARG A 368 -2.15 -1.26 17.18
C ARG A 368 -1.70 -0.96 18.61
N SER A 369 -0.43 -0.60 18.78
CA SER A 369 0.11 -0.18 20.07
C SER A 369 -0.51 1.12 20.59
N ASP A 370 -0.96 2.00 19.68
CA ASP A 370 -1.55 3.30 20.01
C ASP A 370 -3.05 3.25 20.34
N SER A 371 -3.70 2.08 20.24
CA SER A 371 -5.14 1.88 20.43
C SER A 371 -6.06 2.78 19.58
N ARG A 372 -5.52 3.45 18.55
CA ARG A 372 -6.29 4.33 17.67
C ARG A 372 -7.03 3.53 16.61
N VAL A 373 -8.17 4.05 16.17
CA VAL A 373 -8.90 3.50 15.01
C VAL A 373 -8.21 4.03 13.75
N GLU A 374 -7.86 3.10 12.87
CA GLU A 374 -7.29 3.45 11.57
C GLU A 374 -8.41 3.77 10.59
N MET A 375 -8.34 4.94 9.97
CA MET A 375 -9.22 5.33 8.88
C MET A 375 -8.75 4.70 7.57
N ASP A 376 -9.69 4.59 6.63
CA ASP A 376 -9.46 4.14 5.26
C ASP A 376 -8.21 4.78 4.66
N ASN A 377 -7.33 3.94 4.10
CA ASN A 377 -6.13 4.40 3.44
C ASN A 377 -5.65 3.41 2.38
N LEU A 378 -4.72 3.86 1.55
CA LEU A 378 -4.01 3.05 0.56
C LEU A 378 -2.57 2.76 1.00
N PHE A 379 -2.35 2.51 2.28
CA PHE A 379 -1.04 2.09 2.81
C PHE A 379 -1.15 0.82 3.65
N ASN A 380 -2.35 0.32 3.90
CA ASN A 380 -2.60 -0.99 4.48
C ASN A 380 -3.62 -1.76 3.64
N SER A 381 -3.30 -3.01 3.32
CA SER A 381 -4.12 -3.88 2.47
C SER A 381 -5.18 -4.61 3.29
N LEU A 382 -6.12 -3.84 3.83
CA LEU A 382 -7.17 -4.32 4.73
C LEU A 382 -8.58 -4.01 4.18
N TRP A 383 -8.70 -3.98 2.85
CA TRP A 383 -9.96 -3.82 2.16
C TRP A 383 -10.65 -5.16 1.96
N GLU A 384 -11.92 -5.23 2.33
CA GLU A 384 -12.78 -6.41 2.27
C GLU A 384 -14.10 -6.12 1.56
N ALA A 385 -14.62 -7.13 0.86
CA ALA A 385 -15.93 -7.04 0.24
C ALA A 385 -17.03 -7.41 1.26
N SER A 386 -18.12 -6.65 1.26
CA SER A 386 -19.27 -6.91 2.10
C SER A 386 -20.56 -6.72 1.30
N LEU A 387 -21.46 -7.70 1.37
CA LEU A 387 -22.85 -7.50 0.99
C LEU A 387 -23.50 -6.50 1.95
N LYS A 388 -24.39 -5.65 1.43
CA LYS A 388 -25.14 -4.67 2.19
C LYS A 388 -26.60 -4.68 1.75
N PRO A 389 -27.54 -4.46 2.68
CA PRO A 389 -28.92 -4.22 2.30
C PRO A 389 -29.04 -2.90 1.52
N LEU A 390 -30.02 -2.84 0.62
CA LEU A 390 -30.39 -1.61 -0.07
C LEU A 390 -30.85 -0.56 0.94
N SER A 391 -30.30 0.66 0.83
CA SER A 391 -30.73 1.78 1.66
C SER A 391 -32.12 2.28 1.25
N SER A 392 -32.76 3.07 2.11
CA SER A 392 -34.06 3.67 1.78
C SER A 392 -34.02 4.53 0.52
N ILE A 393 -32.89 5.20 0.27
CA ILE A 393 -32.66 6.01 -0.93
C ILE A 393 -32.58 5.10 -2.16
N ASP A 394 -31.80 4.02 -2.09
CA ASP A 394 -31.67 3.04 -3.18
C ASP A 394 -33.06 2.50 -3.56
N LYS A 395 -33.86 2.11 -2.56
CA LYS A 395 -35.22 1.61 -2.75
C LYS A 395 -36.16 2.65 -3.37
N ALA A 396 -36.06 3.91 -2.98
CA ALA A 396 -36.89 4.98 -3.54
C ALA A 396 -36.55 5.25 -5.01
N VAL A 397 -35.27 5.21 -5.38
CA VAL A 397 -34.83 5.41 -6.77
C VAL A 397 -35.28 4.28 -7.68
N PHE A 398 -35.07 3.02 -7.27
CA PHE A 398 -35.50 1.88 -8.09
C PHE A 398 -37.02 1.68 -8.07
N GLY A 399 -37.68 1.94 -6.94
CA GLY A 399 -39.14 1.94 -6.86
C GLY A 399 -39.75 2.99 -7.78
N GLY A 400 -39.16 4.18 -7.89
CA GLY A 400 -39.62 5.22 -8.82
C GLY A 400 -39.42 4.88 -10.30
N GLN A 401 -38.40 4.08 -10.64
CA GLN A 401 -38.12 3.64 -12.01
C GLN A 401 -39.01 2.48 -12.48
N GLU A 402 -39.62 1.71 -11.57
CA GLU A 402 -40.56 0.63 -11.94
C GLU A 402 -42.00 1.13 -12.19
N PHE A 403 -42.30 2.40 -11.86
CA PHE A 403 -43.62 3.03 -12.06
C PHE A 403 -43.67 4.10 -13.18
N ILE A 404 -42.60 4.24 -13.97
CA ILE A 404 -42.52 5.07 -15.18
C ILE A 404 -42.28 4.14 -16.37
#